data_AF-A0A8W8J9W7-F1
#
_entry.id   AF-A0A8W8J9W7-F1
#
_cell.length_a   1.000
_cell.length_b   1.000
_cell.length_c   1.000
_cell.angle_alpha   90.00
_cell.angle_beta   90.00
_cell.angle_gamma   90.00
#
_symmetry.space_group_name_H-M   'P 1'
#
loop_
_entity.id
_entity.type
_entity.pdbx_description
1 polymer ?
#
loop_
_entity_poly.entity_id
_entity_poly.type
_entity_poly.pdbx_seq_one_letter_code
_entity_poly.pdbx_strand_id
1 'polypeptide(L)'
;MVYLLETSEEPAEFVRTFSKAVAEKPAKKDRLQTAFFDDGVSTVKVDKNGQGLLKVWKQQLLQFKNISPDIADAIVHAYPSPHSLMEEQEKLLENIVVRRGAGVLETSRRVGKEMSRRIYTLVTSSNSSEVMK
;
A
#
# COMPACT_ATOMS: atom_id res chain seq x y z
N MET A 1 -8.64 22.34 -21.62
CA MET A 1 -8.14 22.88 -20.35
C MET A 1 -7.14 23.97 -20.71
N VAL A 2 -7.28 25.18 -20.15
CA VAL A 2 -6.40 26.33 -20.42
C VAL A 2 -5.69 26.65 -19.11
N TYR A 3 -4.37 26.80 -19.15
CA TYR A 3 -3.55 27.11 -17.98
C TYR A 3 -3.03 28.55 -18.09
N LEU A 4 -3.19 29.31 -17.02
CA LEU A 4 -2.53 30.61 -16.86
C LEU A 4 -1.16 30.35 -16.23
N LEU A 5 -0.10 30.83 -16.87
CA LEU A 5 1.26 30.75 -16.36
C LEU A 5 1.71 32.17 -16.04
N GLU A 6 2.19 32.39 -14.82
CA GLU A 6 2.43 33.73 -14.28
C GLU A 6 3.90 34.15 -14.41
N THR A 7 4.81 33.18 -14.41
CA THR A 7 6.25 33.41 -14.54
C THR A 7 6.78 33.02 -15.93
N SER A 8 7.91 33.60 -16.34
CA SER A 8 8.50 33.32 -17.66
C SER A 8 9.17 31.93 -17.76
N GLU A 9 9.40 31.26 -16.64
CA GLU A 9 10.06 29.95 -16.56
C GLU A 9 9.07 28.78 -16.66
N GLU A 10 7.85 28.97 -16.15
CA GLU A 10 6.74 28.00 -16.19
C GLU A 10 6.42 27.47 -17.60
N PRO A 11 6.40 28.28 -18.68
CA PRO A 11 6.13 27.78 -20.03
C PRO A 11 7.15 26.74 -20.49
N ALA A 12 8.43 26.93 -20.19
CA ALA A 12 9.48 26.00 -20.59
C ALA A 12 9.36 24.67 -19.84
N GLU A 13 9.07 24.72 -18.54
CA GLU A 13 8.84 23.52 -17.74
C GLU A 13 7.55 22.79 -18.15
N PHE A 14 6.49 23.54 -18.48
CA PHE A 14 5.24 22.99 -18.99
C PHE A 14 5.46 22.26 -20.31
N VAL A 15 6.14 22.88 -21.28
CA VAL A 15 6.44 22.23 -22.57
C VAL A 15 7.29 20.99 -22.35
N ARG A 16 8.33 21.05 -21.51
CA ARG A 16 9.18 19.90 -21.17
C ARG A 16 8.38 18.72 -20.60
N THR A 17 7.55 18.98 -19.60
CA THR A 17 6.75 17.94 -18.92
C THR A 17 5.65 17.41 -19.83
N PHE A 18 5.00 18.28 -20.62
CA PHE A 18 3.98 17.91 -21.59
C PHE A 18 4.56 17.04 -22.72
N SER A 19 5.67 17.44 -23.33
CA SER A 19 6.35 16.66 -24.36
C SER A 19 6.78 15.29 -23.84
N LYS A 20 7.30 15.22 -22.61
CA LYS A 20 7.61 13.94 -21.94
C LYS A 20 6.35 13.09 -21.76
N ALA A 21 5.25 13.66 -21.29
CA ALA A 21 3.99 12.95 -21.08
C ALA A 21 3.42 12.39 -22.39
N VAL A 22 3.52 13.15 -23.50
CA VAL A 22 3.11 12.69 -24.83
C VAL A 22 3.98 11.53 -25.31
N ALA A 23 5.30 11.61 -25.14
CA ALA A 23 6.23 10.55 -25.51
C ALA A 23 6.02 9.26 -24.70
N GLU A 24 5.72 9.37 -23.40
CA GLU A 24 5.49 8.23 -22.51
C GLU A 24 4.07 7.63 -22.61
N LYS A 25 3.12 8.32 -23.25
CA LYS A 25 1.72 7.90 -23.38
C LYS A 25 1.52 6.47 -23.91
N PRO A 26 2.16 6.02 -25.02
CA PRO A 26 1.98 4.66 -25.51
C PRO A 26 2.50 3.61 -24.52
N ALA A 27 3.69 3.81 -23.95
CA ALA A 27 4.28 2.89 -22.97
C ALA A 27 3.43 2.80 -21.69
N LYS A 28 2.86 3.91 -21.23
CA LYS A 28 1.97 3.93 -20.06
C LYS A 28 0.63 3.27 -20.34
N LYS A 29 0.08 3.37 -21.55
CA LYS A 29 -1.20 2.75 -21.91
C LYS A 29 -1.14 1.23 -21.76
N ASP A 30 -0.08 0.60 -22.28
CA ASP A 30 0.09 -0.85 -22.20
C ASP A 30 0.37 -1.28 -20.76
N ARG A 31 1.20 -0.52 -20.03
CA ARG A 31 1.52 -0.80 -18.62
C ARG A 31 0.29 -0.75 -17.71
N LEU A 32 -0.56 0.27 -17.85
CA LEU A 32 -1.76 0.46 -17.02
C LEU A 32 -2.83 -0.62 -17.24
N GLN A 33 -2.84 -1.31 -18.38
CA GLN A 33 -3.76 -2.44 -18.59
C GLN A 33 -3.34 -3.70 -17.81
N THR A 34 -2.06 -3.82 -17.48
CA THR A 34 -1.48 -4.96 -16.74
C THR A 34 -1.11 -4.64 -15.29
N ALA A 35 -1.05 -3.37 -14.90
CA ALA A 35 -0.58 -2.96 -13.58
C ALA A 35 -1.68 -3.11 -12.53
N PHE A 36 -1.54 -4.13 -11.68
CA PHE A 36 -2.30 -4.26 -10.42
C PHE A 36 -1.78 -3.35 -9.31
N PHE A 37 -0.58 -2.79 -9.47
CA PHE A 37 0.12 -2.00 -8.45
C PHE A 37 0.31 -0.56 -8.90
N ASP A 38 0.17 0.36 -7.94
CA ASP A 38 0.40 1.79 -8.17
C ASP A 38 1.88 2.04 -8.51
N ASP A 39 2.11 2.73 -9.63
CA ASP A 39 3.42 2.99 -10.25
C ASP A 39 4.37 3.82 -9.37
N GLY A 40 3.86 4.35 -8.25
CA GLY A 40 4.58 5.21 -7.32
C GLY A 40 5.11 4.52 -6.05
N VAL A 41 4.81 3.24 -5.80
CA VAL A 41 5.22 2.59 -4.56
C VAL A 41 6.69 2.13 -4.66
N SER A 42 7.57 2.82 -3.93
CA SER A 42 9.00 2.52 -3.86
C SER A 42 9.24 1.08 -3.41
N THR A 43 9.98 0.30 -4.17
CA THR A 43 10.44 -1.05 -3.77
C THR A 43 11.32 -0.97 -2.52
N VAL A 44 11.15 -1.90 -1.58
CA VAL A 44 12.04 -2.03 -0.42
C VAL A 44 13.27 -2.86 -0.79
N LYS A 45 14.46 -2.31 -0.55
CA LYS A 45 15.71 -3.08 -0.65
C LYS A 45 15.84 -4.00 0.56
N VAL A 46 16.17 -5.26 0.30
CA VAL A 46 16.40 -6.29 1.33
C VAL A 46 17.84 -6.77 1.23
N ASP A 47 18.54 -6.80 2.36
CA ASP A 47 19.90 -7.33 2.45
C ASP A 47 19.90 -8.87 2.55
N LYS A 48 21.03 -9.52 2.26
CA LYS A 48 21.22 -10.98 2.38
C LYS A 48 20.93 -11.50 3.79
N ASN A 49 21.10 -10.64 4.79
CA ASN A 49 20.81 -10.92 6.20
C ASN A 49 19.31 -10.80 6.55
N GLY A 50 18.43 -10.54 5.57
CA GLY A 50 16.99 -10.37 5.77
C GLY A 50 16.58 -9.00 6.33
N GLN A 51 17.53 -8.08 6.50
CA GLN A 51 17.21 -6.71 6.89
C GLN A 51 16.40 -6.03 5.79
N GLY A 52 15.17 -5.65 6.11
CA GLY A 52 14.21 -5.08 5.16
C GLY A 52 12.95 -5.94 4.96
N LEU A 53 12.96 -7.23 5.32
CA LEU A 53 11.78 -8.11 5.18
C LEU A 53 10.56 -7.59 5.95
N LEU A 54 10.80 -7.01 7.12
CA LEU A 54 9.74 -6.43 7.95
C LEU A 54 9.12 -5.18 7.30
N LYS A 55 9.93 -4.39 6.58
CA LYS A 55 9.46 -3.27 5.76
C LYS A 55 8.71 -3.74 4.52
N VAL A 56 9.15 -4.83 3.89
CA VAL A 56 8.43 -5.49 2.78
C VAL A 56 7.06 -5.94 3.27
N TRP A 57 6.99 -6.59 4.42
CA TRP A 57 5.74 -7.06 4.99
C TRP A 57 4.76 -5.90 5.24
N LYS A 58 5.24 -4.82 5.85
CA LYS A 58 4.44 -3.59 6.00
C LYS A 58 3.94 -3.04 4.67
N GLN A 59 4.79 -3.01 3.63
CA GLN A 59 4.37 -2.55 2.31
C GLN A 59 3.35 -3.47 1.65
N GLN A 60 3.46 -4.78 1.82
CA GLN A 60 2.46 -5.73 1.33
C GLN A 60 1.09 -5.47 1.96
N LEU A 61 1.04 -5.17 3.26
CA LEU A 61 -0.20 -4.77 3.94
C LEU A 61 -0.75 -3.43 3.43
N LEU A 62 0.11 -2.48 3.04
CA LEU A 62 -0.33 -1.19 2.49
C LEU A 62 -0.92 -1.29 1.07
N GLN A 63 -0.75 -2.40 0.37
CA GLN A 63 -1.38 -2.62 -0.94
C GLN A 63 -2.89 -2.88 -0.82
N PHE A 64 -3.39 -3.22 0.36
CA PHE A 64 -4.82 -3.40 0.58
C PHE A 64 -5.55 -2.07 0.63
N LYS A 65 -6.70 -2.00 -0.05
CA LYS A 65 -7.61 -0.85 0.05
C LYS A 65 -8.01 -0.64 1.52
N ASN A 66 -7.98 0.62 1.96
CA ASN A 66 -8.33 1.05 3.32
C ASN A 66 -7.39 0.60 4.44
N ILE A 67 -6.21 0.05 4.15
CA ILE A 67 -5.14 -0.09 5.15
C ILE A 67 -4.30 1.18 5.18
N SER A 68 -4.37 1.90 6.30
CA SER A 68 -3.48 3.02 6.58
C SER A 68 -2.15 2.55 7.21
N PRO A 69 -1.08 3.36 7.18
CA PRO A 69 0.20 3.06 7.83
C PRO A 69 0.09 2.61 9.28
N ASP A 70 -0.73 3.28 10.10
CA ASP A 70 -0.91 2.94 11.52
C ASP A 70 -1.48 1.52 11.72
N ILE A 71 -2.41 1.12 10.85
CA ILE A 71 -3.01 -0.23 10.87
C ILE A 71 -1.96 -1.27 10.47
N ALA A 72 -1.21 -0.99 9.41
CA ALA A 72 -0.13 -1.87 8.96
C ALA A 72 0.93 -2.04 10.05
N ASP A 73 1.34 -0.96 10.74
CA ASP A 73 2.27 -1.04 11.86
C ASP A 73 1.74 -1.88 13.01
N ALA A 74 0.47 -1.69 13.41
CA ALA A 74 -0.13 -2.49 14.47
C ALA A 74 -0.16 -4.00 14.12
N ILE A 75 -0.46 -4.33 12.86
CA ILE A 75 -0.47 -5.72 12.38
C ILE A 75 0.95 -6.29 12.33
N VAL A 76 1.93 -5.54 11.80
CA VAL A 76 3.33 -5.97 11.76
C VAL A 76 3.91 -6.16 13.17
N HIS A 77 3.50 -5.35 14.14
CA HIS A 77 3.89 -5.52 15.54
C HIS A 77 3.30 -6.79 16.18
N ALA A 78 2.05 -7.13 15.86
CA ALA A 78 1.42 -8.36 16.35
C ALA A 78 1.94 -9.61 15.61
N TYR A 79 2.15 -9.48 14.30
CA TYR A 79 2.52 -10.54 13.37
C TYR A 79 3.69 -10.08 12.50
N PRO A 80 4.94 -10.38 12.91
CA PRO A 80 6.14 -9.89 12.21
C PRO A 80 6.39 -10.61 10.88
N SER A 81 5.63 -11.67 10.56
CA SER A 81 5.71 -12.40 9.30
C SER A 81 4.33 -12.85 8.80
N PRO A 82 4.15 -13.04 7.48
CA PRO A 82 2.93 -13.62 6.92
C PRO A 82 2.65 -15.02 7.45
N HIS A 83 3.69 -15.81 7.72
CA HIS A 83 3.55 -17.16 8.25
C HIS A 83 2.92 -17.18 9.64
N SER A 84 3.34 -16.24 10.50
CA SER A 84 2.72 -16.06 11.82
C SER A 84 1.24 -15.70 11.73
N LEU A 85 0.80 -15.08 10.63
CA LEU A 85 -0.61 -14.78 10.37
C LEU A 85 -1.38 -16.01 9.87
N MET A 86 -0.73 -16.94 9.16
CA MET A 86 -1.35 -18.19 8.69
C MET A 86 -1.63 -19.19 9.81
N GLU A 87 -0.75 -19.25 10.80
CA GLU A 87 -0.91 -20.15 11.95
C GLU A 87 -2.09 -19.73 12.84
N GLU A 88 -2.54 -18.48 12.72
CA GLU A 88 -3.54 -17.86 13.57
C GLU A 88 -4.89 -17.69 12.86
N GLN A 89 -5.99 -17.77 13.62
CA GLN A 89 -7.34 -17.67 13.06
C GLN A 89 -7.73 -16.23 12.68
N GLU A 90 -8.55 -16.08 11.63
CA GLU A 90 -9.15 -14.81 11.16
C GLU A 90 -9.63 -13.91 12.33
N LYS A 91 -10.32 -14.44 13.33
CA LYS A 91 -10.88 -13.63 14.43
C LYS A 91 -9.84 -12.87 15.27
N LEU A 92 -8.55 -13.25 15.22
CA LEU A 92 -7.51 -12.64 16.06
C LEU A 92 -7.08 -11.25 15.56
N LEU A 93 -7.07 -11.05 14.24
CA LEU A 93 -6.75 -9.76 13.63
C LEU A 93 -7.82 -8.69 13.92
N GLU A 94 -9.09 -9.08 14.11
CA GLU A 94 -10.20 -8.13 14.30
C GLU A 94 -10.00 -7.28 15.57
N ASN A 95 -9.35 -7.88 16.58
CA ASN A 95 -9.27 -7.35 17.92
C ASN A 95 -8.06 -6.44 18.14
N ILE A 96 -7.14 -6.37 17.18
CA ILE A 96 -5.94 -5.54 17.23
C ILE A 96 -6.33 -4.07 17.37
N VAL A 97 -5.79 -3.43 18.40
CA VAL A 97 -6.00 -2.01 18.68
C VAL A 97 -4.94 -1.20 17.95
N VAL A 98 -5.41 -0.30 17.09
CA VAL A 98 -4.61 0.65 16.34
C VAL A 98 -4.69 1.99 17.05
N ARG A 99 -3.55 2.45 17.56
CA ARG A 99 -3.41 3.74 18.22
C ARG A 99 -2.96 4.77 17.20
N ARG A 100 -3.68 5.89 17.10
CA ARG A 100 -3.37 6.97 16.17
C ARG A 100 -3.21 8.28 16.94
N GLY A 101 -2.07 8.93 16.75
CA GLY A 101 -1.71 10.18 17.43
C GLY A 101 -0.89 9.97 18.70
N ALA A 102 -0.50 11.06 19.34
CA ALA A 102 0.23 11.08 20.62
C ALA A 102 -0.43 12.09 21.58
N GLY A 103 -0.53 11.72 22.87
CA GLY A 103 -1.10 12.59 23.90
C GLY A 103 -2.63 12.68 23.85
N VAL A 104 -3.19 13.87 24.09
CA VAL A 104 -4.64 14.09 24.26
C VAL A 104 -5.46 13.83 22.98
N LEU A 105 -4.81 13.78 21.81
CA LEU A 105 -5.42 13.45 20.51
C LEU A 105 -5.33 11.95 20.16
N GLU A 106 -4.92 11.10 21.12
CA GLU A 106 -4.85 9.66 20.90
C GLU A 106 -6.26 9.10 20.61
N THR A 107 -6.45 8.62 19.40
CA THR A 107 -7.66 7.91 19.00
C THR A 107 -7.33 6.44 18.83
N SER A 108 -8.16 5.57 19.42
CA SER A 108 -8.04 4.14 19.23
C SER A 108 -9.13 3.65 18.26
N ARG A 109 -8.71 2.85 17.28
CA ARG A 109 -9.64 2.12 16.41
C ARG A 109 -9.18 0.68 16.30
N ARG A 110 -10.08 -0.22 15.95
CA ARG A 110 -9.75 -1.64 15.73
C ARG A 110 -9.60 -1.88 14.23
N VAL A 111 -8.83 -2.91 13.87
CA VAL A 111 -8.72 -3.35 12.47
C VAL A 111 -10.09 -3.73 11.90
N GLY A 112 -10.89 -4.44 12.70
CA GLY A 112 -12.25 -4.83 12.35
C GLY A 112 -12.33 -6.11 11.53
N LYS A 113 -13.50 -6.75 11.56
CA LYS A 113 -13.75 -8.09 11.02
C LYS A 113 -13.53 -8.20 9.51
N GLU A 114 -13.96 -7.18 8.74
CA GLU A 114 -13.86 -7.21 7.28
C GLU A 114 -12.40 -7.14 6.81
N MET A 115 -11.58 -6.31 7.47
CA MET A 115 -10.16 -6.21 7.14
C MET A 115 -9.40 -7.46 7.52
N SER A 116 -9.70 -8.02 8.70
CA SER A 116 -9.17 -9.30 9.11
C SER A 116 -9.42 -10.39 8.06
N ARG A 117 -10.69 -10.54 7.63
CA ARG A 117 -11.09 -11.51 6.61
C ARG A 117 -10.25 -11.39 5.35
N ARG A 118 -10.11 -10.17 4.83
CA ARG A 118 -9.38 -9.93 3.58
C ARG A 118 -7.92 -10.34 3.67
N ILE A 119 -7.27 -10.00 4.78
CA ILE A 119 -5.85 -10.35 4.99
C ILE A 119 -5.72 -11.87 5.12
N TYR A 120 -6.56 -12.51 5.93
CA TYR A 120 -6.54 -13.97 6.09
C TYR A 120 -6.82 -14.70 4.76
N THR A 121 -7.82 -14.27 4.00
CA THR A 121 -8.13 -14.82 2.67
C THR A 121 -6.96 -14.63 1.70
N LEU A 122 -6.27 -13.49 1.69
CA LEU A 122 -5.09 -13.31 0.81
C LEU A 122 -3.99 -14.32 1.14
N VAL A 123 -3.68 -14.52 2.41
CA VAL A 123 -2.53 -15.33 2.82
C VAL A 123 -2.85 -16.83 2.76
N THR A 124 -4.12 -17.22 2.92
CA THR A 124 -4.54 -18.62 2.98
C THR A 124 -5.20 -19.13 1.69
N SER A 125 -5.86 -18.28 0.91
CA SER A 125 -6.59 -18.74 -0.29
C SER A 125 -5.62 -19.12 -1.40
N SER A 126 -5.85 -20.28 -2.00
CA SER A 126 -5.19 -20.70 -3.25
C SER A 126 -5.90 -20.19 -4.50
N ASN A 127 -7.03 -19.50 -4.35
CA ASN A 127 -7.89 -19.06 -5.45
C ASN A 127 -7.79 -17.54 -5.66
N SER A 128 -7.16 -17.15 -6.77
CA SER A 128 -6.96 -15.74 -7.16
C SER A 128 -8.26 -14.92 -7.27
N SER A 129 -9.41 -15.55 -7.50
CA SER A 129 -10.69 -14.85 -7.71
C SER A 129 -11.41 -14.45 -6.42
N GLU A 130 -11.06 -15.06 -5.29
CA GLU A 130 -11.67 -14.78 -3.97
C GLU A 130 -11.01 -13.59 -3.26
N VAL A 131 -9.76 -13.30 -3.60
CA VAL A 131 -8.92 -12.29 -2.96
C VAL A 131 -9.34 -10.85 -3.31
N MET A 132 -10.07 -10.66 -4.43
CA MET A 132 -10.40 -9.33 -4.98
C MET A 132 -11.84 -8.83 -4.71
N LYS A 133 -12.61 -9.49 -3.82
CA LYS A 133 -13.99 -9.08 -3.48
C LYS A 133 -14.05 -8.05 -2.34
#